data_AF-A0A9P0CKD0-F1
#
_entry.id   AF-A0A9P0CKD0-F1
#
_cell.length_a   1.000
_cell.length_b   1.000
_cell.length_c   1.000
_cell.angle_alpha   90.00
_cell.angle_beta   90.00
_cell.angle_gamma   90.00
#
_symmetry.space_group_name_H-M   'P 1'
#
loop_
_entity.id
_entity.type
_entity.pdbx_description
1 polymer ?
#
loop_
_entity_poly.entity_id
_entity_poly.type
_entity_poly.pdbx_seq_one_letter_code
_entity_poly.pdbx_strand_id
1 'polypeptide(L)'
;MPFVQRLVEPKFLSRTQLFDDHGNPKIGDFELEAVTNNTLCNALRQLASLVLAANDIFEELGGHLEDIKKRSEVLKVKIGVVEGRVAQFDPKEVTVRTFIPLLLDIPSQLALPPWSKSKSNNATIIHDLHFTILQQPHSSSPKDRKARQCYLIERLYRRRRRKK
;
A
#
# COMPACT_ATOMS: atom_id res chain seq x y z
N MET A 1 2.36 28.19 41.93
CA MET A 1 3.80 27.89 42.15
C MET A 1 4.51 27.99 40.80
N PRO A 2 5.56 28.81 40.63
CA PRO A 2 6.30 28.83 39.37
C PRO A 2 7.16 27.56 39.26
N PHE A 3 7.20 26.96 38.08
CA PHE A 3 7.98 25.76 37.84
C PHE A 3 9.48 26.06 37.85
N VAL A 4 10.26 25.18 38.49
CA VAL A 4 11.73 25.22 38.45
C VAL A 4 12.19 25.03 37.01
N GLN A 5 12.78 26.08 36.43
CA GLN A 5 13.31 26.04 35.08
C GLN A 5 14.61 25.23 35.08
N ARG A 6 14.61 24.06 34.45
CA ARG A 6 15.80 23.22 34.30
C ARG A 6 16.41 23.47 32.93
N LEU A 7 17.65 23.95 32.90
CA LEU A 7 18.45 23.99 31.69
C LEU A 7 18.98 22.58 31.44
N VAL A 8 18.54 21.94 30.35
CA VAL A 8 19.03 20.61 29.95
C VAL A 8 19.86 20.78 28.70
N GLU A 9 21.16 20.54 28.81
CA GLU A 9 22.04 20.56 27.66
C GLU A 9 22.03 19.21 26.94
N PRO A 10 21.86 19.20 25.61
CA PRO A 10 21.89 17.96 24.84
C PRO A 10 23.29 17.35 24.87
N LYS A 11 23.40 16.06 25.21
CA LYS A 11 24.68 15.32 25.26
C LYS A 11 25.00 14.55 23.99
N PHE A 12 23.98 14.20 23.21
CA PHE A 12 24.11 13.38 22.01
C PHE A 12 23.34 14.00 20.85
N LEU A 13 23.89 13.85 19.64
CA LEU A 13 23.21 14.11 18.37
C LEU A 13 23.16 12.80 17.59
N SER A 14 21.96 12.27 17.37
CA SER A 14 21.76 10.91 16.84
C SER A 14 22.47 9.83 17.67
N ARG A 15 23.57 9.26 17.17
CA ARG A 15 24.38 8.22 17.83
C ARG A 15 25.78 8.71 18.22
N THR A 16 26.04 10.02 18.08
CA THR A 16 27.35 10.63 18.32
C THR A 16 27.28 11.54 19.55
N GLN A 17 28.28 11.48 20.42
CA GLN A 17 28.42 12.40 21.55
C GLN A 17 28.83 13.79 21.06
N LEU A 18 28.17 14.83 21.56
CA LEU A 18 28.43 16.23 21.19
C LEU A 18 29.71 16.76 21.83
N PHE A 19 30.04 16.27 23.03
CA PHE A 19 31.16 16.72 23.85
C PHE A 19 32.07 15.55 24.22
N ASP A 20 33.35 15.84 24.40
CA ASP A 20 34.32 14.91 24.97
C ASP A 20 34.21 14.82 26.50
N ASP A 21 34.87 13.84 27.11
CA ASP A 21 34.92 13.68 28.58
C ASP A 21 35.53 14.92 29.28
N HIS A 22 36.30 15.72 28.53
CA HIS A 22 36.89 16.99 28.96
C HIS A 22 36.01 18.22 28.69
N GLY A 23 34.78 18.06 28.19
CA GLY A 23 33.83 19.15 27.92
C GLY A 23 34.06 19.92 26.62
N ASN A 24 35.04 19.52 25.80
CA ASN A 24 35.31 20.14 24.51
C ASN A 24 34.29 19.65 23.46
N PRO A 25 33.76 20.52 22.58
CA PRO A 25 32.88 20.10 21.50
C PRO A 25 33.64 19.18 20.53
N LYS A 26 33.12 17.98 20.30
CA LYS A 26 33.69 16.98 19.36
C LYS A 26 33.30 17.24 17.91
N ILE A 27 32.29 18.07 17.71
CA ILE A 27 31.61 18.25 16.44
C ILE A 27 32.15 19.47 15.74
N GLY A 28 32.52 19.31 14.47
CA GLY A 28 32.94 20.41 13.62
C GLY A 28 31.78 21.34 13.27
N ASP A 29 32.12 22.54 12.81
CA ASP A 29 31.14 23.47 12.24
C ASP A 29 30.33 22.77 11.14
N PHE A 30 29.03 23.08 11.04
CA PHE A 30 28.08 22.55 10.04
C PHE A 30 27.60 21.09 10.18
N GLU A 31 28.13 20.26 11.10
CA GLU A 31 27.62 18.88 11.23
C GLU A 31 26.16 18.82 11.68
N LEU A 32 25.74 19.75 12.55
CA LEU A 32 24.35 19.86 12.98
C LEU A 32 23.42 20.15 11.78
N GLU A 33 23.83 21.07 10.91
CA GLU A 33 23.10 21.39 9.67
C GLU A 33 23.05 20.19 8.71
N ALA A 34 24.15 19.42 8.62
CA ALA A 34 24.17 18.21 7.83
C ALA A 34 23.22 17.13 8.37
N VAL A 35 23.14 16.95 9.69
CA VAL A 35 22.25 15.99 10.35
C VAL A 35 20.78 16.40 10.23
N THR A 36 20.46 17.68 10.42
CA THR A 36 19.09 18.18 10.27
C THR A 36 18.61 18.05 8.83
N ASN A 37 19.44 18.43 7.85
CA ASN A 37 19.11 18.28 6.44
C ASN A 37 18.96 16.79 6.04
N ASN A 38 19.83 15.92 6.57
CA ASN A 38 19.68 14.47 6.35
C ASN A 38 18.37 13.93 6.93
N THR A 39 18.03 14.34 8.15
CA THR A 39 16.78 13.95 8.82
C THR A 39 15.57 14.41 8.02
N LEU A 40 15.59 15.65 7.52
CA LEU A 40 14.52 16.22 6.71
C LEU A 40 14.38 15.50 5.37
N CYS A 41 15.48 15.25 4.67
CA CYS A 41 15.48 14.49 3.42
C CYS A 41 14.97 13.05 3.62
N ASN A 42 15.29 12.42 4.75
CA ASN A 42 14.77 11.08 5.06
C ASN A 42 13.27 11.12 5.39
N ALA A 43 12.80 12.12 6.13
CA ALA A 43 11.38 12.32 6.37
C ALA A 43 10.61 12.51 5.04
N LEU A 44 11.12 13.34 4.12
CA LEU A 44 10.54 13.53 2.80
C LEU A 44 10.50 12.23 1.98
N ARG A 45 11.55 11.40 2.04
CA ARG A 45 11.56 10.08 1.39
C ARG A 45 10.53 9.13 1.98
N GLN A 46 10.37 9.14 3.31
CA GLN A 46 9.36 8.32 3.99
C GLN A 46 7.95 8.76 3.59
N LEU A 47 7.69 10.07 3.55
CA LEU A 47 6.42 10.62 3.09
C LEU A 47 6.14 10.28 1.62
N ALA A 48 7.14 10.38 0.74
CA ALA A 48 7.00 9.97 -0.65
C ALA A 48 6.66 8.47 -0.78
N SER A 49 7.30 7.62 0.01
CA SER A 49 6.99 6.20 0.07
C SER A 49 5.56 5.94 0.56
N LEU A 50 5.10 6.70 1.56
CA LEU A 50 3.75 6.59 2.09
C LEU A 50 2.71 6.99 1.05
N VAL A 51 2.94 8.08 0.32
CA VAL A 51 2.02 8.53 -0.75
C VAL A 51 1.91 7.49 -1.87
N LEU A 52 3.02 6.86 -2.25
CA LEU A 52 2.99 5.78 -3.24
C LEU A 52 2.15 4.59 -2.73
N ALA A 53 2.37 4.16 -1.49
CA ALA A 53 1.57 3.07 -0.91
C ALA A 53 0.08 3.43 -0.79
N ALA A 54 -0.24 4.68 -0.44
CA ALA A 54 -1.62 5.16 -0.38
C ALA A 54 -2.28 5.16 -1.76
N ASN A 55 -1.57 5.61 -2.81
CA ASN A 55 -2.08 5.57 -4.18
C ASN A 55 -2.38 4.14 -4.63
N ASP A 56 -1.48 3.19 -4.35
CA ASP A 56 -1.70 1.78 -4.71
C ASP A 56 -2.98 1.23 -4.06
N ILE A 57 -3.23 1.58 -2.78
CA ILE A 57 -4.46 1.19 -2.06
C ILE A 57 -5.70 1.83 -2.69
N PHE A 58 -5.65 3.12 -3.02
CA PHE A 58 -6.80 3.82 -3.60
C PHE A 58 -7.10 3.38 -5.04
N GLU A 59 -6.08 3.04 -5.83
CA GLU A 59 -6.26 2.46 -7.16
C GLU A 59 -6.94 1.09 -7.08
N GLU A 60 -6.51 0.21 -6.17
CA GLU A 60 -7.13 -1.09 -5.95
C GLU A 60 -8.59 -0.96 -5.49
N LEU A 61 -8.85 -0.09 -4.50
CA LEU A 61 -10.20 0.16 -4.01
C LEU A 61 -11.08 0.75 -5.11
N GLY A 62 -10.56 1.69 -5.91
CA GLY A 62 -11.26 2.26 -7.06
C GLY A 62 -11.67 1.20 -8.08
N GLY A 63 -10.76 0.26 -8.38
CA GLY A 63 -11.06 -0.90 -9.23
C GLY A 63 -12.19 -1.77 -8.66
N HIS A 64 -12.12 -2.13 -7.37
CA HIS A 64 -13.16 -2.93 -6.73
C HIS A 64 -14.53 -2.24 -6.72
N LEU A 65 -14.56 -0.94 -6.46
CA LEU A 65 -15.81 -0.16 -6.47
C LEU A 65 -16.42 -0.06 -7.87
N GLU A 66 -15.59 0.09 -8.91
CA GLU A 66 -16.06 0.12 -10.29
C GLU A 66 -16.63 -1.24 -10.73
N ASP A 67 -16.03 -2.35 -10.31
CA ASP A 67 -16.56 -3.68 -10.57
C ASP A 67 -17.89 -3.95 -9.84
N ILE A 68 -18.01 -3.50 -8.59
CA ILE A 68 -19.27 -3.55 -7.84
C ILE A 68 -20.33 -2.70 -8.55
N LYS A 69 -19.98 -1.49 -8.98
CA LYS A 69 -20.88 -0.59 -9.71
C LYS A 69 -21.41 -1.24 -10.99
N LYS A 70 -20.53 -1.81 -11.82
CA LYS A 70 -20.94 -2.53 -13.04
C LYS A 70 -21.92 -3.65 -12.76
N ARG A 71 -21.64 -4.46 -11.73
CA ARG A 71 -22.52 -5.57 -11.33
C ARG A 71 -23.87 -5.07 -10.83
N SER A 72 -23.88 -4.00 -10.03
CA SER A 72 -25.10 -3.37 -9.53
C SER A 72 -25.95 -2.79 -10.66
N GLU A 73 -25.34 -2.16 -11.68
CA GLU A 73 -26.07 -1.68 -12.85
C GLU A 73 -26.69 -2.82 -13.65
N VAL A 74 -25.95 -3.91 -13.90
CA VAL A 74 -26.49 -5.10 -14.57
C VAL A 74 -27.66 -5.69 -13.77
N LEU A 75 -27.53 -5.76 -12.44
CA LEU A 75 -28.59 -6.26 -11.57
C LEU A 75 -29.84 -5.35 -11.63
N LYS A 76 -29.64 -4.04 -11.60
CA LYS A 76 -30.73 -3.04 -11.71
C LYS A 76 -31.51 -3.20 -13.01
N VAL A 77 -30.82 -3.39 -14.14
CA VAL A 77 -31.47 -3.68 -15.43
C VAL A 77 -32.27 -4.97 -15.37
N LYS A 78 -31.70 -6.05 -14.81
CA LYS A 78 -32.40 -7.34 -14.67
C LYS A 78 -33.64 -7.22 -13.79
N ILE A 79 -33.56 -6.48 -12.69
CA ILE A 79 -34.69 -6.21 -11.80
C ILE A 79 -35.80 -5.50 -12.58
N GLY A 80 -35.49 -4.44 -13.32
CA GLY A 80 -36.50 -3.73 -14.13
C GLY A 80 -37.17 -4.62 -15.19
N VAL A 81 -36.43 -5.54 -15.81
CA VAL A 81 -37.01 -6.53 -16.74
C VAL A 81 -37.96 -7.49 -16.02
N VAL A 82 -37.57 -7.98 -14.84
CA VAL A 82 -38.41 -8.88 -14.04
C VAL A 82 -39.65 -8.15 -13.54
N GLU A 83 -39.52 -6.93 -13.02
CA GLU A 83 -40.63 -6.09 -12.60
C GLU A 83 -41.63 -5.86 -13.73
N GLY A 84 -41.15 -5.55 -14.95
CA GLY A 84 -42.00 -5.41 -16.13
C GLY A 84 -42.75 -6.70 -16.48
N ARG A 85 -42.09 -7.85 -16.41
CA ARG A 85 -42.71 -9.16 -16.65
C ARG A 85 -43.75 -9.51 -15.58
N VAL A 86 -43.46 -9.24 -14.31
CA VAL A 86 -44.37 -9.50 -13.19
C VAL A 86 -45.59 -8.58 -13.29
N ALA A 87 -45.42 -7.32 -13.69
CA ALA A 87 -46.53 -6.39 -13.86
C ALA A 87 -47.48 -6.78 -15.02
N GLN A 88 -46.95 -7.40 -16.08
CA GLN A 88 -47.73 -7.89 -17.22
C GLN A 88 -48.30 -9.30 -17.01
N PHE A 89 -48.02 -9.93 -15.87
CA PHE A 89 -48.39 -11.31 -15.60
C PHE A 89 -49.86 -11.42 -15.19
N ASP A 90 -50.67 -12.15 -15.97
CA ASP A 90 -52.04 -12.49 -15.58
C ASP A 90 -52.08 -13.83 -14.84
N PRO A 91 -52.38 -13.84 -13.53
CA PRO A 91 -52.43 -15.07 -12.74
C PRO A 91 -53.55 -16.04 -13.15
N LYS A 92 -54.52 -15.62 -13.99
CA LYS A 92 -55.62 -16.47 -14.44
C LYS A 92 -55.29 -17.35 -15.65
N GLU A 93 -54.25 -17.02 -16.42
CA GLU A 93 -53.80 -17.84 -17.56
C GLU A 93 -52.90 -19.02 -17.15
N VAL A 94 -52.36 -19.00 -15.93
CA VAL A 94 -51.40 -20.01 -15.47
C VAL A 94 -52.15 -21.27 -15.05
N THR A 95 -52.10 -22.28 -15.90
CA THR A 95 -52.52 -23.64 -15.51
C THR A 95 -51.58 -24.15 -14.42
N VAL A 96 -52.11 -24.36 -13.21
CA VAL A 96 -51.37 -24.97 -12.09
C VAL A 96 -51.09 -26.42 -12.47
N ARG A 97 -49.97 -26.66 -13.14
CA ARG A 97 -49.41 -27.99 -13.27
C ARG A 97 -48.91 -28.36 -11.89
N THR A 98 -49.73 -29.14 -11.19
CA THR A 98 -49.32 -29.89 -10.01
C THR A 98 -47.96 -30.53 -10.30
N PHE A 99 -47.03 -30.30 -9.37
CA PHE A 99 -45.67 -30.81 -9.34
C PHE A 99 -45.51 -32.17 -10.03
N ILE A 100 -44.85 -32.19 -11.18
CA ILE A 100 -44.15 -33.38 -11.68
C ILE A 100 -42.66 -33.14 -11.37
N PRO A 101 -42.00 -33.99 -10.57
CA PRO A 101 -40.59 -33.80 -10.19
C PRO A 101 -39.65 -34.25 -11.32
N LEU A 102 -39.76 -33.64 -12.50
CA LEU A 102 -38.83 -33.85 -13.62
C LEU A 102 -38.41 -32.51 -14.26
N LEU A 103 -38.18 -31.50 -13.44
CA LEU A 103 -37.42 -30.31 -13.85
C LEU A 103 -36.26 -30.07 -12.88
N LEU A 104 -35.42 -31.10 -12.73
CA LEU A 104 -34.08 -30.92 -12.18
C LEU A 104 -33.12 -30.54 -13.31
N ASP A 105 -33.42 -29.45 -14.02
CA ASP A 105 -32.48 -28.78 -14.92
C ASP A 105 -32.63 -27.27 -14.72
N ILE A 106 -32.58 -26.83 -13.46
CA ILE A 106 -32.02 -25.51 -13.20
C ILE A 106 -30.52 -25.74 -13.30
N PRO A 107 -29.81 -25.25 -14.34
CA PRO A 107 -28.37 -25.33 -14.34
C PRO A 107 -27.89 -24.57 -13.11
N SER A 108 -27.37 -25.33 -12.17
CA SER A 108 -26.67 -24.90 -10.97
C SER A 108 -25.41 -24.14 -11.36
N GLN A 109 -25.54 -22.97 -11.99
CA GLN A 109 -24.47 -21.98 -12.01
C GLN A 109 -24.40 -21.23 -10.66
N LEU A 110 -24.64 -21.96 -9.57
CA LEU A 110 -24.04 -21.67 -8.28
C LEU A 110 -22.64 -22.31 -8.23
N ALA A 111 -21.85 -22.11 -9.29
CA ALA A 111 -20.42 -22.13 -9.12
C ALA A 111 -20.10 -20.89 -8.29
N LEU A 112 -20.05 -21.07 -6.97
CA LEU A 112 -19.36 -20.14 -6.10
C LEU A 112 -18.03 -19.82 -6.80
N PRO A 113 -17.68 -18.55 -7.02
CA PRO A 113 -16.38 -18.25 -7.59
C PRO A 113 -15.36 -18.99 -6.71
N PRO A 114 -14.44 -19.80 -7.29
CA PRO A 114 -13.34 -20.32 -6.50
C PRO A 114 -12.73 -19.08 -5.87
N TRP A 115 -12.78 -19.01 -4.54
CA TRP A 115 -12.32 -17.86 -3.77
C TRP A 115 -11.13 -17.30 -4.51
N SER A 116 -11.33 -16.09 -5.07
CA SER A 116 -10.28 -15.39 -5.78
C SER A 116 -9.09 -15.52 -4.87
N LYS A 117 -8.09 -16.31 -5.29
CA LYS A 117 -6.78 -16.22 -4.72
C LYS A 117 -6.41 -14.79 -5.02
N SER A 118 -6.75 -13.90 -4.07
CA SER A 118 -6.13 -12.61 -3.93
C SER A 118 -4.67 -13.01 -3.87
N LYS A 119 -4.00 -12.93 -5.03
CA LYS A 119 -2.56 -12.87 -5.07
C LYS A 119 -2.30 -11.62 -4.28
N SER A 120 -2.06 -11.81 -2.99
CA SER A 120 -1.81 -10.71 -2.10
C SER A 120 -0.59 -10.03 -2.70
N ASN A 121 -0.78 -8.80 -3.17
CA ASN A 121 0.27 -8.01 -3.82
C ASN A 121 1.41 -7.70 -2.83
N ASN A 122 1.23 -8.10 -1.56
CA ASN A 122 2.26 -8.35 -0.56
C ASN A 122 3.44 -9.12 -1.19
N ALA A 123 3.23 -10.00 -2.17
CA ALA A 123 4.33 -10.70 -2.84
C ALA A 123 5.30 -9.74 -3.54
N THR A 124 4.88 -8.60 -4.10
CA THR A 124 5.81 -7.68 -4.78
C THR A 124 6.58 -6.83 -3.76
N ILE A 125 5.88 -6.30 -2.74
CA ILE A 125 6.50 -5.45 -1.71
C ILE A 125 7.40 -6.27 -0.77
N ILE A 126 6.96 -7.46 -0.35
CA ILE A 126 7.74 -8.35 0.53
C ILE A 126 8.92 -8.97 -0.22
N HIS A 127 8.77 -9.36 -1.48
CA HIS A 127 9.88 -9.93 -2.26
C HIS A 127 10.92 -8.87 -2.63
N ASP A 128 10.52 -7.60 -2.83
CA ASP A 128 11.45 -6.48 -3.01
C ASP A 128 12.14 -6.04 -1.69
N LEU A 129 11.44 -6.06 -0.55
CA LEU A 129 12.07 -5.83 0.76
C LEU A 129 13.05 -6.96 1.12
N HIS A 130 12.70 -8.22 0.87
CA HIS A 130 13.55 -9.37 1.15
C HIS A 130 14.82 -9.37 0.26
N PHE A 131 14.72 -8.94 -1.01
CA PHE A 131 15.87 -8.78 -1.90
C PHE A 131 16.76 -7.58 -1.51
N THR A 132 16.19 -6.53 -0.92
CA THR A 132 16.94 -5.35 -0.47
C THR A 132 17.64 -5.57 0.89
N ILE A 133 17.04 -6.38 1.76
CA ILE A 133 17.59 -6.73 3.09
C ILE A 133 18.73 -7.75 2.97
N LEU A 134 18.62 -8.75 2.08
CA LEU A 134 19.65 -9.80 1.91
C LEU A 134 20.88 -9.38 1.10
N GLN A 135 20.89 -8.19 0.50
CA GLN A 135 22.00 -7.69 -0.33
C GLN A 135 22.81 -6.58 0.35
N GLN A 136 22.88 -6.56 1.68
CA GLN A 136 23.75 -5.66 2.46
C GLN A 136 25.12 -6.34 2.70
N PRO A 137 26.17 -6.12 1.87
CA PRO A 137 27.51 -6.48 2.29
C PRO A 137 27.98 -5.50 3.36
N HIS A 138 28.27 -6.05 4.55
CA HIS A 138 28.92 -5.37 5.66
C HIS A 138 30.26 -4.78 5.19
N SER A 139 30.31 -3.48 4.91
CA SER A 139 31.58 -2.76 4.69
C SER A 139 31.54 -1.41 5.39
N SER A 140 32.55 -1.19 6.21
CA SER A 140 32.67 -0.20 7.28
C SER A 140 33.16 1.20 6.84
N SER A 141 33.04 1.57 5.56
CA SER A 141 33.56 2.86 5.05
C SER A 141 32.46 3.90 4.72
N PRO A 142 32.51 5.12 5.29
CA PRO A 142 31.52 6.18 5.06
C PRO A 142 31.44 6.71 3.62
N LYS A 143 32.54 6.69 2.86
CA LYS A 143 32.59 7.21 1.48
C LYS A 143 31.81 6.31 0.51
N ASP A 144 31.83 5.01 0.74
CA ASP A 144 31.08 4.03 -0.06
C ASP A 144 29.56 4.11 0.19
N ARG A 145 29.13 4.60 1.35
CA ARG A 145 27.71 4.66 1.73
C ARG A 145 26.92 5.63 0.85
N LYS A 146 27.50 6.80 0.55
CA LYS A 146 26.89 7.81 -0.35
C LYS A 146 26.85 7.32 -1.80
N ALA A 147 27.94 6.71 -2.29
CA ALA A 147 27.99 6.15 -3.64
C ALA A 147 26.96 5.02 -3.84
N ARG A 148 26.77 4.16 -2.83
CA ARG A 148 25.77 3.07 -2.85
C ARG A 148 24.34 3.57 -2.84
N GLN A 149 24.06 4.62 -2.07
CA GLN A 149 22.71 5.19 -1.98
C GLN A 149 22.31 5.85 -3.31
N CYS A 150 23.26 6.49 -4.00
CA CYS A 150 23.05 6.99 -5.37
C CYS A 150 22.80 5.84 -6.37
N TYR A 151 23.58 4.76 -6.31
CA TYR A 151 23.43 3.60 -7.20
C TYR A 151 22.08 2.89 -7.05
N LEU A 152 21.60 2.71 -5.81
CA LEU A 152 20.30 2.08 -5.54
C LEU A 152 19.14 2.92 -6.07
N ILE A 153 19.20 4.24 -5.90
CA ILE A 153 18.19 5.17 -6.43
C ILE A 153 18.16 5.12 -7.96
N GLU A 154 19.32 5.15 -8.62
CA GLU A 154 19.41 5.10 -10.09
C GLU A 154 18.90 3.76 -10.65
N ARG A 155 19.20 2.65 -9.98
CA ARG A 155 18.76 1.31 -10.37
C ARG A 155 17.24 1.14 -10.23
N LEU A 156 16.64 1.68 -9.18
CA LEU A 156 15.18 1.67 -8.99
C LEU A 156 14.49 2.55 -10.04
N TYR A 157 15.06 3.72 -10.34
CA TYR A 157 14.53 4.62 -11.36
C TYR A 157 14.57 4.00 -12.77
N ARG A 158 15.69 3.35 -13.15
CA ARG A 158 15.81 2.66 -14.45
C ARG A 158 14.88 1.45 -14.58
N ARG A 159 14.64 0.70 -13.50
CA ARG A 159 13.70 -0.44 -13.53
C ARG A 159 12.25 -0.01 -13.73
N ARG A 160 11.83 1.12 -13.16
CA ARG A 160 10.47 1.64 -13.32
C ARG A 160 10.22 2.16 -14.74
N ARG A 161 11.24 2.73 -15.40
CA ARG A 161 11.16 3.20 -16.80
C ARG A 161 11.06 2.06 -17.82
N ARG A 162 11.53 0.86 -17.51
CA ARG A 162 11.43 -0.33 -18.40
C ARG A 162 10.10 -1.09 -18.30
N LYS A 163 9.26 -0.75 -17.33
CA LYS A 163 7.93 -1.35 -17.13
C LYS A 163 6.78 -0.47 -17.64
N LYS A 164 7.11 0.67 -18.27
CA LYS A 164 6.22 1.46 -19.12
C LYS A 164 6.60 1.23 -20.56
#